data_AF-E3ME11-F1
#
_entry.id   AF-E3ME11-F1
#
_cell.length_a   1.000
_cell.length_b   1.000
_cell.length_c   1.000
_cell.angle_alpha   90.00
_cell.angle_beta   90.00
_cell.angle_gamma   90.00
#
_symmetry.space_group_name_H-M   'P 1'
#
loop_
_entity.id
_entity.type
_entity.pdbx_description
1 polymer ?
#
loop_
_entity_poly.entity_id
_entity_poly.type
_entity_poly.pdbx_seq_one_letter_code
_entity_poly.pdbx_strand_id
1 'polypeptide(L)'
;MLTTSALLLSVFTISALGADEDYTVDTYPNPKKGSYKECNLRSAGLVCDPYETLSESERYRINTQLVTFVTKTEVNNNKDFCSKKGTDAMFVIINKGSQDFADGLRQHWSNIDTQCGRFGLLVLSLDDRSVYGSFDERSPINMIQLQAIIATEDNHIKTGLYTTAITNILKEVADSMTPQNPGTTIKPQTTTKSSQIQFSVFSIILASVFTYFL
;
A
#
# COMPACT_ATOMS: atom_id res chain seq x y z
N MET A 1 18.16 5.35 77.24
CA MET A 1 16.94 5.03 76.47
C MET A 1 16.40 6.32 75.89
N LEU A 2 16.45 6.49 74.57
CA LEU A 2 15.39 7.05 73.72
C LEU A 2 15.93 7.10 72.28
N THR A 3 15.53 6.10 71.50
CA THR A 3 15.70 6.00 70.06
C THR A 3 14.60 6.82 69.38
N THR A 4 14.96 7.85 68.62
CA THR A 4 14.02 8.54 67.73
C THR A 4 14.32 8.17 66.28
N SER A 5 13.46 7.31 65.75
CA SER A 5 13.50 6.74 64.42
C SER A 5 13.36 7.80 63.32
N ALA A 6 14.22 7.69 62.31
CA ALA A 6 14.12 8.42 61.05
C ALA A 6 12.87 7.97 60.28
N LEU A 7 12.08 8.93 59.78
CA LEU A 7 10.95 8.68 58.90
C LEU A 7 11.23 9.35 57.55
N LEU A 8 11.93 8.62 56.67
CA LEU A 8 12.16 8.99 55.27
C LEU A 8 10.90 8.64 54.47
N LEU A 9 10.10 9.65 54.12
CA LEU A 9 9.01 9.52 53.16
C LEU A 9 9.61 9.44 51.74
N SER A 10 9.74 8.24 51.18
CA SER A 10 10.00 8.05 49.76
C SER A 10 8.70 8.20 48.97
N VAL A 11 8.51 9.33 48.31
CA VAL A 11 7.42 9.54 47.35
C VAL A 11 7.78 8.76 46.07
N PHE A 12 7.20 7.58 45.90
CA PHE A 12 7.21 6.85 44.63
C PHE A 12 6.28 7.59 43.65
N THR A 13 6.85 8.44 42.80
CA THR A 13 6.18 8.92 41.59
C THR A 13 6.07 7.74 40.61
N ILE A 14 4.91 7.10 40.58
CA ILE A 14 4.55 6.14 39.54
C ILE A 14 4.29 6.95 38.27
N SER A 15 5.30 7.05 37.42
CA SER A 15 5.14 7.51 36.04
C SER A 15 4.32 6.45 35.29
N ALA A 16 3.02 6.67 35.17
CA ALA A 16 2.19 5.92 34.25
C ALA A 16 2.69 6.21 32.83
N LEU A 17 3.46 5.28 32.27
CA LEU A 17 3.72 5.21 30.84
C LEU A 17 2.36 4.96 30.18
N GLY A 18 1.71 6.03 29.71
CA GLY A 18 0.59 5.90 28.81
C GLY A 18 1.10 5.23 27.54
N ALA A 19 0.79 3.96 27.35
CA ALA A 19 0.87 3.37 26.03
C ALA A 19 -0.17 4.13 25.19
N ASP A 20 0.27 4.77 24.10
CA ASP A 20 -0.68 5.22 23.07
C ASP A 20 -1.42 3.97 22.60
N GLU A 21 -2.70 3.88 22.94
CA GLU A 21 -3.58 2.83 22.47
C GLU A 21 -3.83 3.11 20.98
N ASP A 22 -3.26 2.27 20.11
CA ASP A 22 -3.50 2.33 18.67
C ASP A 22 -4.97 2.02 18.38
N TYR A 23 -5.48 2.49 17.23
CA TYR A 23 -6.86 2.22 16.83
C TYR A 23 -7.08 0.73 16.57
N THR A 24 -8.27 0.24 16.94
CA THR A 24 -8.75 -1.08 16.55
C THR A 24 -9.73 -0.94 15.38
N VAL A 25 -10.14 -2.06 14.78
CA VAL A 25 -11.17 -2.07 13.72
C VAL A 25 -12.45 -1.34 14.15
N ASP A 26 -12.85 -1.48 15.41
CA ASP A 26 -14.10 -0.90 15.94
C ASP A 26 -13.97 0.58 16.34
N THR A 27 -12.75 1.04 16.63
CA THR A 27 -12.51 2.43 17.07
C THR A 27 -11.92 3.32 15.97
N TYR A 28 -11.50 2.74 14.83
CA TYR A 28 -10.87 3.49 13.76
C TYR A 28 -11.84 4.54 13.14
N PRO A 29 -11.43 5.82 13.03
CA PRO A 29 -12.33 6.88 12.57
C PRO A 29 -12.73 6.72 11.10
N ASN A 30 -14.03 6.88 10.82
CA ASN A 30 -14.57 6.78 9.47
C ASN A 30 -14.85 8.19 8.89
N PRO A 31 -14.04 8.67 7.92
CA PRO A 31 -14.17 10.03 7.38
C PRO A 31 -15.46 10.25 6.57
N LYS A 32 -16.15 9.18 6.12
CA LYS A 32 -17.45 9.32 5.43
C LYS A 32 -18.64 9.41 6.38
N LYS A 33 -18.48 9.00 7.65
CA LYS A 33 -19.56 8.96 8.65
C LYS A 33 -19.44 10.03 9.74
N GLY A 34 -18.84 11.16 9.41
CA GLY A 34 -18.76 12.32 10.29
C GLY A 34 -17.46 12.45 11.09
N SER A 35 -16.64 11.40 11.17
CA SER A 35 -15.34 11.42 11.87
C SER A 35 -14.19 11.95 10.99
N TYR A 36 -14.48 12.93 10.13
CA TYR A 36 -13.47 13.45 9.19
C TYR A 36 -12.44 14.34 9.87
N LYS A 37 -12.76 14.93 11.04
CA LYS A 37 -11.83 15.77 11.79
C LYS A 37 -10.75 14.93 12.45
N GLU A 38 -11.12 13.79 13.01
CA GLU A 38 -10.22 12.77 13.57
C GLU A 38 -9.28 12.20 12.51
N CYS A 39 -9.67 12.26 11.24
CA CYS A 39 -8.86 11.89 10.08
C CYS A 39 -8.04 13.07 9.51
N ASN A 40 -7.99 14.21 10.20
CA ASN A 40 -7.29 15.43 9.80
C ASN A 40 -7.73 16.01 8.44
N LEU A 41 -9.03 15.93 8.16
CA LEU A 41 -9.67 16.55 7.00
C LEU A 41 -10.58 17.72 7.42
N ARG A 42 -10.80 18.67 6.50
CA ARG A 42 -11.78 19.77 6.68
C ARG A 42 -13.23 19.34 6.45
N SER A 43 -13.45 18.23 5.76
CA SER A 43 -14.76 17.70 5.39
C SER A 43 -14.68 16.19 5.16
N ALA A 44 -15.83 15.54 4.99
CA ALA A 44 -15.87 14.13 4.60
C ALA A 44 -15.01 13.84 3.36
N GLY A 45 -14.38 12.66 3.35
CA GLY A 45 -13.44 12.25 2.31
C GLY A 45 -13.18 10.75 2.30
N LEU A 46 -12.21 10.33 1.50
CA LEU A 46 -11.82 8.94 1.27
C LEU A 46 -10.45 8.60 1.89
N VAL A 47 -9.81 9.57 2.55
CA VAL A 47 -8.54 9.39 3.25
C VAL A 47 -8.78 9.49 4.74
N CYS A 48 -8.15 8.63 5.53
CA CYS A 48 -8.08 8.81 6.97
C CYS A 48 -6.66 8.67 7.50
N ASP A 49 -6.11 9.79 7.96
CA ASP A 49 -4.76 9.90 8.50
C ASP A 49 -4.85 10.53 9.90
N PRO A 50 -5.19 9.74 10.93
CA PRO A 50 -5.36 10.26 12.29
C PRO A 50 -4.05 10.70 12.93
N TYR A 51 -2.91 10.29 12.36
CA TYR A 51 -1.57 10.56 12.88
C TYR A 51 -0.88 11.77 12.23
N GLU A 52 -1.56 12.49 11.34
CA GLU A 52 -0.98 13.59 10.55
C GLU A 52 0.33 13.19 9.82
N THR A 53 0.42 11.94 9.36
CA THR A 53 1.60 11.46 8.63
C THR A 53 1.78 12.21 7.31
N LEU A 54 0.68 12.58 6.67
CA LEU A 54 0.68 13.34 5.43
C LEU A 54 0.56 14.83 5.72
N SER A 55 1.04 15.67 4.81
CA SER A 55 0.59 17.06 4.79
C SER A 55 -0.88 17.14 4.39
N GLU A 56 -1.54 18.26 4.73
CA GLU A 56 -2.93 18.49 4.32
C GLU A 56 -3.10 18.39 2.79
N SER A 57 -2.16 18.96 2.03
CA SER A 57 -2.20 18.93 0.57
C SER A 57 -2.11 17.51 0.01
N GLU A 58 -1.30 16.65 0.64
CA GLU A 58 -1.17 15.25 0.24
C GLU A 58 -2.44 14.45 0.52
N ARG A 59 -3.07 14.64 1.68
CA ARG A 59 -4.38 14.03 1.98
C ARG A 59 -5.40 14.34 0.88
N TYR A 60 -5.50 15.61 0.48
CA TYR A 60 -6.43 16.01 -0.58
C TYR A 60 -6.03 15.51 -1.97
N ARG A 61 -4.73 15.46 -2.28
CA ARG A 61 -4.25 14.89 -3.55
C ARG A 61 -4.61 13.40 -3.66
N ILE A 62 -4.38 12.62 -2.63
CA ILE A 62 -4.75 11.20 -2.58
C ILE A 62 -6.27 11.05 -2.65
N ASN A 63 -7.02 11.88 -1.92
CA ASN A 63 -8.48 11.89 -1.99
C ASN A 63 -9.00 12.08 -3.43
N THR A 64 -8.42 13.02 -4.19
CA THR A 64 -8.76 13.21 -5.61
C THR A 64 -8.42 11.98 -6.46
N GLN A 65 -7.30 11.30 -6.18
CA GLN A 65 -6.96 10.06 -6.89
C GLN A 65 -7.95 8.94 -6.58
N LEU A 66 -8.40 8.80 -5.33
CA LEU A 66 -9.41 7.82 -4.94
C LEU A 66 -10.77 8.10 -5.62
N VAL A 67 -11.19 9.36 -5.73
CA VAL A 67 -12.39 9.74 -6.50
C VAL A 67 -12.23 9.39 -7.98
N THR A 68 -11.07 9.69 -8.56
CA THR A 68 -10.78 9.39 -9.97
C THR A 68 -10.73 7.88 -10.23
N PHE A 69 -10.24 7.09 -9.27
CA PHE A 69 -10.17 5.64 -9.36
C PHE A 69 -11.55 5.01 -9.58
N VAL A 70 -12.58 5.51 -8.90
CA VAL A 70 -13.97 5.06 -9.13
C VAL A 70 -14.33 5.22 -10.60
N THR A 71 -14.17 6.42 -11.16
CA THR A 71 -14.54 6.68 -12.56
C THR A 71 -13.74 5.84 -13.57
N LYS A 72 -12.45 5.56 -13.29
CA LYS A 72 -11.61 4.75 -14.19
C LYS A 72 -11.93 3.27 -14.16
N THR A 73 -12.56 2.79 -13.10
CA THR A 73 -12.92 1.38 -12.92
C THR A 73 -14.38 1.08 -13.27
N GLU A 74 -15.08 2.07 -13.84
CA GLU A 74 -16.41 1.92 -14.42
C GLU A 74 -16.36 1.05 -15.69
N VAL A 75 -17.35 0.17 -15.84
CA VAL A 75 -17.48 -0.72 -17.00
C VAL A 75 -18.73 -0.35 -17.78
N ASN A 76 -18.55 0.43 -18.85
CA ASN A 76 -19.66 1.04 -19.61
C ASN A 76 -20.53 0.05 -20.41
N ASN A 77 -20.12 -1.22 -20.55
CA ASN A 77 -20.76 -2.19 -21.44
C ASN A 77 -21.79 -3.12 -20.76
N ASN A 78 -21.98 -3.01 -19.45
CA ASN A 78 -22.94 -3.86 -18.72
C ASN A 78 -24.34 -3.24 -18.67
N LYS A 79 -25.39 -4.03 -18.46
CA LYS A 79 -26.78 -3.51 -18.38
C LYS A 79 -27.17 -3.06 -16.98
N ASP A 80 -26.61 -3.69 -15.94
CA ASP A 80 -27.00 -3.45 -14.55
C ASP A 80 -26.19 -2.32 -13.90
N PHE A 81 -26.84 -1.53 -13.04
CA PHE A 81 -26.25 -0.37 -12.39
C PHE A 81 -24.94 -0.70 -11.64
N CYS A 82 -24.94 -1.75 -10.82
CA CYS A 82 -23.77 -2.15 -10.03
C CYS A 82 -22.63 -2.73 -10.87
N SER A 83 -22.96 -3.32 -12.02
CA SER A 83 -21.97 -3.82 -12.97
C SER A 83 -21.30 -2.69 -13.75
N LYS A 84 -21.94 -1.51 -13.85
CA LYS A 84 -21.37 -0.29 -14.44
C LYS A 84 -20.56 0.53 -13.44
N LYS A 85 -21.06 0.66 -12.21
CA LYS A 85 -20.47 1.47 -11.14
C LYS A 85 -18.99 1.13 -10.97
N GLY A 86 -18.14 2.14 -10.75
CA GLY A 86 -16.74 1.93 -10.38
C GLY A 86 -16.57 1.25 -9.03
N THR A 87 -15.32 0.89 -8.72
CA THR A 87 -14.95 0.41 -7.39
C THR A 87 -14.58 1.58 -6.50
N ASP A 88 -15.29 1.75 -5.38
CA ASP A 88 -14.95 2.68 -4.32
C ASP A 88 -13.69 2.19 -3.58
N ALA A 89 -12.77 3.11 -3.31
CA ALA A 89 -11.57 2.84 -2.51
C ALA A 89 -11.40 3.94 -1.45
N MET A 90 -10.87 3.56 -0.29
CA MET A 90 -10.40 4.49 0.73
C MET A 90 -8.95 4.18 1.12
N PHE A 91 -8.23 5.20 1.55
CA PHE A 91 -6.86 5.08 2.05
C PHE A 91 -6.82 5.42 3.54
N VAL A 92 -6.26 4.53 4.34
CA VAL A 92 -6.18 4.69 5.80
C VAL A 92 -4.76 4.48 6.30
N ILE A 93 -4.37 5.16 7.37
CA ILE A 93 -3.03 5.12 7.95
C ILE A 93 -3.11 4.70 9.41
N ILE A 94 -2.47 3.58 9.75
CA ILE A 94 -2.42 3.04 11.10
C ILE A 94 -0.97 2.82 11.56
N ASN A 95 -0.69 2.90 12.86
CA ASN A 95 0.65 2.58 13.37
C ASN A 95 0.99 1.13 13.08
N LYS A 96 0.17 0.19 13.56
CA LYS A 96 0.36 -1.26 13.36
C LYS A 96 -0.74 -1.85 12.48
N GLY A 97 -0.51 -1.84 11.18
CA GLY A 97 -1.42 -2.46 10.22
C GLY A 97 -1.08 -3.92 9.95
N SER A 98 -2.06 -4.64 9.43
CA SER A 98 -1.92 -6.01 8.93
C SER A 98 -2.98 -6.28 7.86
N GLN A 99 -2.86 -7.40 7.16
CA GLN A 99 -3.91 -7.85 6.25
C GLN A 99 -5.23 -8.10 7.01
N ASP A 100 -5.18 -8.71 8.20
CA ASP A 100 -6.36 -8.94 9.05
C ASP A 100 -7.03 -7.63 9.46
N PHE A 101 -6.25 -6.58 9.78
CA PHE A 101 -6.80 -5.26 10.06
C PHE A 101 -7.48 -4.67 8.81
N ALA A 102 -6.85 -4.77 7.64
CA ALA A 102 -7.43 -4.28 6.38
C ALA A 102 -8.75 -4.98 6.05
N ASP A 103 -8.78 -6.30 6.17
CA ASP A 103 -9.97 -7.13 5.91
C ASP A 103 -11.07 -6.87 6.94
N GLY A 104 -10.70 -6.80 8.22
CA GLY A 104 -11.62 -6.51 9.32
C GLY A 104 -12.23 -5.12 9.19
N LEU A 105 -11.43 -4.09 8.91
CA LEU A 105 -11.91 -2.72 8.73
C LEU A 105 -12.82 -2.58 7.50
N ARG A 106 -12.46 -3.22 6.37
CA ARG A 106 -13.31 -3.24 5.18
C ARG A 106 -14.66 -3.88 5.48
N GLN A 107 -14.67 -5.00 6.21
CA GLN A 107 -15.90 -5.67 6.60
C GLN A 107 -16.73 -4.82 7.56
N HIS A 108 -16.10 -4.21 8.57
CA HIS A 108 -16.73 -3.30 9.52
C HIS A 108 -17.37 -2.09 8.81
N TRP A 109 -16.75 -1.61 7.73
CA TRP A 109 -17.25 -0.53 6.87
C TRP A 109 -18.03 -0.99 5.63
N SER A 110 -18.42 -2.26 5.55
CA SER A 110 -19.13 -2.84 4.39
C SER A 110 -20.42 -2.11 4.03
N ASN A 111 -21.03 -1.40 4.97
CA ASN A 111 -22.22 -0.58 4.74
C ASN A 111 -21.95 0.78 4.07
N ILE A 112 -20.70 1.10 3.70
CA ILE A 112 -20.39 2.28 2.88
C ILE A 112 -20.98 2.15 1.47
N ASP A 113 -21.01 0.94 0.91
CA ASP A 113 -21.59 0.64 -0.39
C ASP A 113 -22.57 -0.54 -0.28
N THR A 114 -23.68 -0.36 0.42
CA THR A 114 -24.69 -1.43 0.57
C THR A 114 -25.34 -1.83 -0.75
N GLN A 115 -25.39 -0.93 -1.73
CA GLN A 115 -26.11 -1.16 -2.98
C GLN A 115 -25.35 -2.09 -3.92
N CYS A 116 -24.06 -1.83 -4.13
CA CYS A 116 -23.25 -2.58 -5.09
C CYS A 116 -22.12 -3.35 -4.43
N GLY A 117 -21.71 -2.91 -3.25
CA GLY A 117 -20.57 -3.37 -2.45
C GLY A 117 -19.32 -3.66 -3.26
N ARG A 118 -18.96 -2.69 -4.10
CA ARG A 118 -17.68 -2.60 -4.77
C ARG A 118 -16.84 -1.60 -3.97
N PHE A 119 -16.44 -2.01 -2.77
CA PHE A 119 -15.70 -1.17 -1.83
C PHE A 119 -14.41 -1.87 -1.40
N GLY A 120 -13.32 -1.10 -1.28
CA GLY A 120 -12.09 -1.57 -0.67
C GLY A 120 -11.28 -0.50 0.03
N LEU A 121 -10.19 -0.98 0.64
CA LEU A 121 -9.26 -0.23 1.44
C LEU A 121 -7.83 -0.48 0.97
N LEU A 122 -7.03 0.59 1.00
CA LEU A 122 -5.58 0.52 1.09
C LEU A 122 -5.20 1.01 2.49
N VAL A 123 -4.47 0.18 3.24
CA VAL A 123 -4.03 0.46 4.60
C VAL A 123 -2.52 0.65 4.59
N LEU A 124 -2.04 1.84 4.93
CA LEU A 124 -0.63 2.06 5.24
C LEU A 124 -0.38 1.74 6.71
N SER A 125 0.54 0.82 6.96
CA SER A 125 1.09 0.52 8.28
C SER A 125 2.40 1.31 8.47
N LEU A 126 2.47 2.16 9.49
CA LEU A 126 3.61 3.04 9.72
C LEU A 126 4.81 2.30 10.33
N ASP A 127 4.58 1.33 11.20
CA ASP A 127 5.63 0.60 11.92
C ASP A 127 6.54 -0.17 10.95
N ASP A 128 5.94 -0.93 10.03
CA ASP A 128 6.68 -1.77 9.09
C ASP A 128 6.78 -1.13 7.69
N ARG A 129 6.14 0.02 7.48
CA ARG A 129 6.08 0.74 6.20
C ARG A 129 5.60 -0.17 5.08
N SER A 130 4.43 -0.77 5.28
CA SER A 130 3.80 -1.67 4.31
C SER A 130 2.41 -1.16 3.95
N VAL A 131 1.97 -1.49 2.73
CA VAL A 131 0.59 -1.22 2.31
C VAL A 131 -0.14 -2.55 2.16
N TYR A 132 -1.31 -2.66 2.79
CA TYR A 132 -2.21 -3.81 2.66
C TYR A 132 -3.45 -3.41 1.87
N GLY A 133 -3.88 -4.27 0.96
CA GLY A 133 -5.09 -4.07 0.17
C GLY A 133 -6.20 -5.01 0.61
N SER A 134 -7.41 -4.51 0.74
CA SER A 134 -8.61 -5.34 0.97
C SER A 134 -9.75 -4.82 0.12
N PHE A 135 -10.26 -5.63 -0.81
CA PHE A 135 -11.39 -5.28 -1.66
C PHE A 135 -12.49 -6.34 -1.56
N ASP A 136 -13.75 -5.90 -1.64
CA ASP A 136 -14.88 -6.83 -1.69
C ASP A 136 -14.81 -7.69 -2.96
N GLU A 137 -15.24 -8.95 -2.87
CA GLU A 137 -15.23 -9.92 -3.97
C GLU A 137 -16.02 -9.47 -5.21
N ARG A 138 -17.00 -8.56 -5.03
CA ARG A 138 -17.74 -7.95 -6.13
C ARG A 138 -16.96 -6.89 -6.89
N SER A 139 -15.85 -6.41 -6.33
CA SER A 139 -14.92 -5.52 -7.02
C SER A 139 -14.14 -6.35 -8.05
N PRO A 140 -14.06 -5.95 -9.33
CA PRO A 140 -13.33 -6.70 -10.35
C PRO A 140 -11.81 -6.49 -10.25
N ILE A 141 -11.27 -6.50 -9.03
CA ILE A 141 -9.84 -6.35 -8.73
C ILE A 141 -9.28 -7.73 -8.40
N ASN A 142 -8.27 -8.15 -9.15
CA ASN A 142 -7.54 -9.36 -8.84
C ASN A 142 -6.58 -9.08 -7.66
N MET A 143 -6.82 -9.70 -6.50
CA MET A 143 -6.03 -9.46 -5.30
C MET A 143 -4.55 -9.88 -5.43
N ILE A 144 -4.24 -10.92 -6.21
CA ILE A 144 -2.85 -11.33 -6.49
C ILE A 144 -2.15 -10.25 -7.30
N GLN A 145 -2.82 -9.71 -8.31
CA GLN A 145 -2.29 -8.61 -9.12
C GLN A 145 -2.13 -7.33 -8.31
N LEU A 146 -3.10 -7.00 -7.45
CA LEU A 146 -2.99 -5.85 -6.54
C LEU A 146 -1.76 -5.96 -5.64
N GLN A 147 -1.51 -7.12 -5.03
CA GLN A 147 -0.32 -7.34 -4.21
C GLN A 147 0.98 -7.18 -5.01
N ALA A 148 1.01 -7.68 -6.25
CA ALA A 148 2.14 -7.49 -7.14
C ALA A 148 2.39 -6.01 -7.46
N ILE A 149 1.33 -5.24 -7.73
CA ILE A 149 1.40 -3.78 -7.97
C ILE A 149 1.88 -3.04 -6.70
N ILE A 150 1.38 -3.40 -5.52
CA ILE A 150 1.85 -2.78 -4.28
C ILE A 150 3.36 -3.04 -4.10
N ALA A 151 3.83 -4.24 -4.42
CA ALA A 151 5.24 -4.61 -4.30
C ALA A 151 6.16 -3.82 -5.27
N THR A 152 5.67 -3.35 -6.42
CA THR A 152 6.49 -2.50 -7.31
C THR A 152 6.75 -1.11 -6.72
N GLU A 153 5.91 -0.67 -5.78
CA GLU A 153 5.99 0.63 -5.12
C GLU A 153 6.68 0.58 -3.74
N ASP A 154 7.24 -0.58 -3.34
CA ASP A 154 7.86 -0.78 -2.02
C ASP A 154 8.91 0.29 -1.69
N ASN A 155 9.77 0.67 -2.64
CA ASN A 155 10.76 1.71 -2.42
C ASN A 155 10.12 3.06 -2.07
N HIS A 156 9.05 3.47 -2.75
CA HIS A 156 8.33 4.70 -2.40
C HIS A 156 7.69 4.60 -1.02
N ILE A 157 7.13 3.44 -0.66
CA ILE A 157 6.52 3.21 0.67
C ILE A 157 7.59 3.27 1.77
N LYS A 158 8.71 2.55 1.62
CA LYS A 158 9.79 2.53 2.61
C LYS A 158 10.44 3.91 2.79
N THR A 159 10.58 4.68 1.71
CA THR A 159 11.16 6.03 1.76
C THR A 159 10.18 7.13 2.19
N GLY A 160 8.92 6.79 2.48
CA GLY A 160 7.91 7.75 2.94
C GLY A 160 7.27 8.59 1.83
N LEU A 161 7.49 8.23 0.56
CA LEU A 161 6.87 8.84 -0.61
C LEU A 161 5.46 8.28 -0.85
N TYR A 162 4.62 8.30 0.18
CA TYR A 162 3.30 7.65 0.20
C TYR A 162 2.36 8.19 -0.87
N THR A 163 2.33 9.51 -1.06
CA THR A 163 1.49 10.15 -2.09
C THR A 163 1.79 9.61 -3.48
N THR A 164 3.08 9.41 -3.80
CA THR A 164 3.52 8.83 -5.08
C THR A 164 3.12 7.36 -5.17
N ALA A 165 3.44 6.57 -4.14
CA ALA A 165 3.14 5.14 -4.10
C ALA A 165 1.65 4.87 -4.31
N ILE A 166 0.78 5.52 -3.52
CA ILE A 166 -0.67 5.32 -3.59
C ILE A 166 -1.24 5.79 -4.93
N THR A 167 -0.73 6.90 -5.48
CA THR A 167 -1.16 7.36 -6.81
C THR A 167 -0.82 6.35 -7.90
N ASN A 168 0.39 5.76 -7.85
CA ASN A 168 0.83 4.76 -8.82
C ASN A 168 0.03 3.45 -8.69
N ILE A 169 -0.17 2.96 -7.47
CA ILE A 169 -0.99 1.77 -7.19
C ILE A 169 -2.39 1.94 -7.78
N LEU A 170 -3.08 3.03 -7.44
CA LEU A 170 -4.45 3.27 -7.94
C LEU A 170 -4.51 3.34 -9.46
N LYS A 171 -3.50 3.97 -10.08
CA LYS A 171 -3.42 4.07 -11.54
C LYS A 171 -3.24 2.69 -12.18
N GLU A 172 -2.25 1.92 -11.73
CA GLU A 172 -1.93 0.62 -12.34
C GLU A 172 -3.04 -0.41 -12.12
N VAL A 173 -3.69 -0.39 -10.95
CA VAL A 173 -4.87 -1.21 -10.69
C VAL A 173 -6.00 -0.85 -11.66
N ALA A 174 -6.32 0.45 -11.83
CA ALA A 174 -7.35 0.87 -12.78
C ALA A 174 -7.02 0.50 -14.24
N ASP A 175 -5.75 0.64 -14.64
CA ASP A 175 -5.27 0.30 -15.98
C ASP A 175 -5.32 -1.23 -16.23
N SER A 176 -5.21 -2.05 -15.18
CA SER A 176 -5.37 -3.51 -15.27
C SER A 176 -6.82 -3.97 -15.47
N MET A 177 -7.79 -3.15 -15.06
CA MET A 177 -9.22 -3.44 -15.13
C MET A 177 -9.89 -2.98 -16.43
N THR A 178 -9.24 -2.08 -17.17
CA THR A 178 -9.73 -1.63 -18.47
C THR A 178 -9.42 -2.69 -19.52
N PRO A 179 -10.39 -3.15 -20.34
CA PRO A 179 -10.12 -4.05 -21.45
C PRO A 179 -9.07 -3.41 -22.35
N GLN A 180 -7.88 -4.01 -22.41
CA GLN A 180 -6.87 -3.65 -23.39
C GLN A 180 -7.48 -3.91 -24.77
N ASN A 181 -7.76 -2.85 -25.54
CA ASN A 181 -8.04 -3.03 -26.96
C ASN A 181 -6.87 -3.82 -27.56
N PRO A 182 -7.10 -4.95 -28.27
CA PRO A 182 -6.03 -5.75 -28.87
C PRO A 182 -5.44 -5.07 -30.13
N GLY A 183 -5.14 -3.79 -30.02
CA GLY A 183 -4.54 -2.97 -31.06
C GLY A 183 -3.40 -2.17 -30.45
N THR A 184 -2.17 -2.58 -30.77
CA THR A 184 -0.89 -1.94 -30.45
C THR A 184 -0.18 -2.36 -29.15
N THR A 185 0.01 -3.66 -28.94
CA THR A 185 1.18 -4.13 -28.16
C THR A 185 2.42 -4.01 -29.05
N ILE A 186 3.15 -2.90 -28.95
CA ILE A 186 4.58 -2.92 -29.24
C ILE A 186 5.18 -3.83 -28.17
N LYS A 187 5.66 -5.01 -28.57
CA LYS A 187 6.42 -5.90 -27.69
C LYS A 187 7.55 -5.11 -27.04
N PRO A 188 7.82 -5.28 -25.73
CA PRO A 188 9.05 -4.80 -25.14
C PRO A 188 10.22 -5.39 -25.94
N GLN A 189 10.96 -4.52 -26.63
CA GLN A 189 12.15 -4.90 -27.33
C GLN A 189 13.22 -5.17 -26.26
N THR A 190 13.36 -6.44 -25.88
CA THR A 190 14.50 -6.91 -25.11
C THR A 190 15.75 -6.60 -25.91
N THR A 191 16.41 -5.49 -25.58
CA THR A 191 17.76 -5.20 -26.06
C THR A 191 18.71 -6.08 -25.25
N THR A 192 18.77 -7.35 -25.62
CA THR A 192 19.89 -8.22 -25.29
C THR A 192 21.11 -7.61 -25.97
N LYS A 193 21.93 -6.86 -25.22
CA LYS A 193 23.31 -6.55 -25.61
C LYS A 193 24.07 -7.86 -25.64
N SER A 194 24.05 -8.49 -26.81
CA SER A 194 24.98 -9.56 -27.19
C SER A 194 26.39 -8.96 -27.24
N SER A 195 27.20 -9.27 -26.23
CA SER A 195 28.65 -9.05 -26.32
C SER A 195 29.21 -10.13 -27.24
N GLN A 196 29.49 -9.76 -28.49
CA GLN A 196 30.29 -10.58 -29.38
C GLN A 196 31.72 -10.63 -28.84
N ILE A 197 32.06 -11.73 -28.18
CA ILE A 197 33.45 -12.12 -27.94
C ILE A 197 34.02 -12.51 -29.30
N GLN A 198 34.83 -11.63 -29.90
CA GLN A 198 35.63 -11.96 -31.08
C GLN A 198 36.69 -12.99 -30.67
N PHE A 199 36.48 -14.24 -31.04
CA PHE A 199 37.55 -15.24 -31.08
C PHE A 199 38.50 -14.88 -32.23
N SER A 200 39.65 -14.29 -31.89
CA SER A 200 40.77 -14.17 -32.81
C SER A 200 41.49 -15.50 -32.90
N VAL A 201 41.48 -16.07 -34.11
CA VAL A 201 42.18 -17.28 -34.48
C VAL A 201 43.63 -16.92 -34.73
N PHE A 202 44.53 -17.31 -33.84
CA PHE A 202 45.95 -17.46 -34.18
C PHE A 202 46.45 -18.81 -33.68
N SER A 203 46.60 -19.72 -34.65
CA SER A 203 47.44 -20.90 -34.58
C SER A 203 48.87 -20.53 -34.21
N ILE A 204 49.59 -21.40 -33.49
CA ILE A 204 50.88 -22.00 -33.90
C ILE A 204 51.39 -22.97 -32.79
N ILE A 205 51.34 -24.24 -33.16
CA ILE A 205 52.27 -25.38 -32.93
C ILE A 205 53.55 -25.11 -32.11
N LEU A 206 53.82 -25.97 -31.10
CA LEU A 206 55.11 -26.68 -30.89
C LEU A 206 54.86 -27.79 -29.84
N ALA A 207 54.79 -29.05 -30.24
CA ALA A 207 55.89 -30.02 -30.34
C ALA A 207 56.43 -30.52 -28.98
N SER A 208 56.27 -31.83 -28.84
CA SER A 208 56.64 -32.76 -27.78
C SER A 208 58.13 -32.88 -27.46
N VAL A 209 58.39 -33.62 -26.36
CA VAL A 209 59.61 -34.37 -25.98
C VAL A 209 60.57 -33.60 -25.04
N PHE A 210 60.65 -34.03 -23.77
CA PHE A 210 61.83 -34.73 -23.26
C PHE A 210 61.56 -35.38 -21.89
N THR A 211 61.79 -36.69 -21.89
CA THR A 211 61.95 -37.63 -20.80
C THR A 211 63.22 -37.38 -19.96
N TYR A 212 63.11 -37.65 -18.65
CA TYR A 212 64.12 -38.19 -17.71
C TYR A 212 65.36 -37.35 -17.23
N PHE A 213 65.68 -37.61 -15.94
CA PHE A 213 66.88 -37.30 -15.11
C PHE A 213 66.94 -35.93 -14.40
N LEU A 214 66.67 -35.89 -13.08
CA LEU A 214 67.59 -36.18 -11.95
C LEU A 214 66.81 -36.27 -10.63
#